data_AF-A0A1W2FEB2-F1
#
_entry.id   AF-A0A1W2FEB2-F1
#
_cell.length_a   1.000
_cell.length_b   1.000
_cell.length_c   1.000
_cell.angle_alpha   90.00
_cell.angle_beta   90.00
_cell.angle_gamma   90.00
#
_symmetry.space_group_name_H-M   'P 1'
#
loop_
_entity.id
_entity.type
_entity.pdbx_description
1 polymer ?
#
loop_
_entity_poly.entity_id
_entity_poly.type
_entity_poly.pdbx_seq_one_letter_code
_entity_poly.pdbx_strand_id
1 'polypeptide(L)'
;MNLAAAQRRSGDHLIVFMHGIGCAKESYAEAFDAAELKDFSLCAFDFPGHGESPSLRANSVEAYADASVELIESMGPGGSPWWRTAWVGRLGCWSRRKSTWRGL
;
A
#
# COMPACT_ATOMS: atom_id res chain seq x y z
N MET A 1 -0.96 0.53 -15.86
CA MET A 1 0.48 0.86 -15.72
C MET A 1 1.08 -0.02 -14.62
N ASN A 2 2.33 -0.49 -14.76
CA ASN A 2 2.91 -1.40 -13.76
C ASN A 2 3.65 -0.61 -12.67
N LEU A 3 3.05 -0.46 -11.49
CA LEU A 3 3.69 0.14 -10.32
C LEU A 3 4.61 -0.89 -9.64
N ALA A 4 5.76 -0.44 -9.15
CA ALA A 4 6.62 -1.26 -8.32
C ALA A 4 5.94 -1.50 -6.97
N ALA A 5 5.75 -2.76 -6.59
CA ALA A 5 5.04 -3.14 -5.38
C ALA A 5 5.71 -4.32 -4.65
N ALA A 6 5.78 -4.21 -3.33
CA ALA A 6 6.03 -5.32 -2.43
C ALA A 6 4.68 -5.91 -2.00
N GLN A 7 4.52 -7.22 -2.14
CA GLN A 7 3.24 -7.89 -1.91
C GLN A 7 3.43 -9.17 -1.11
N ARG A 8 2.49 -9.45 -0.22
CA ARG A 8 2.37 -10.73 0.49
C ARG A 8 0.92 -11.16 0.49
N ARG A 9 0.61 -12.34 -0.03
CA ARG A 9 -0.73 -12.94 0.05
C ARG A 9 -0.75 -13.93 1.21
N SER A 10 -1.64 -13.72 2.18
CA SER A 10 -1.72 -14.58 3.38
C SER A 10 -3.14 -14.78 3.88
N GLY A 11 -3.99 -13.74 3.85
CA GLY A 11 -5.39 -13.86 4.25
C GLY A 11 -6.36 -13.08 3.37
N ASP A 12 -7.64 -13.15 3.74
CA ASP A 12 -8.77 -12.63 2.95
C ASP A 12 -8.91 -11.10 3.00
N HIS A 13 -8.21 -10.45 3.92
CA HIS A 13 -8.18 -9.00 4.07
C HIS A 13 -6.87 -8.44 3.52
N LEU A 14 -6.97 -7.31 2.82
CA LEU A 14 -5.83 -6.63 2.22
C LEU A 14 -5.54 -5.33 2.98
N ILE A 15 -4.29 -5.11 3.37
CA ILE A 15 -3.82 -3.84 3.89
C ILE A 15 -2.93 -3.20 2.83
N VAL A 16 -3.25 -1.95 2.47
CA VAL A 16 -2.51 -1.17 1.49
C VAL A 16 -1.78 -0.04 2.19
N PHE A 17 -0.47 0.01 2.02
CA PHE A 17 0.42 1.03 2.54
C PHE A 17 0.76 2.03 1.43
N MET A 18 0.38 3.30 1.66
CA MET A 18 0.65 4.40 0.73
C MET A 18 1.67 5.36 1.33
N HIS A 19 2.84 5.48 0.70
CA HIS A 19 3.91 6.35 1.20
C HIS A 19 3.61 7.85 0.94
N GLY A 20 4.24 8.73 1.72
CA GLY A 20 4.21 10.18 1.44
C GLY A 20 5.21 10.59 0.36
N ILE A 21 5.18 11.88 -0.03
CA ILE A 21 6.20 12.46 -0.93
C ILE A 21 7.60 12.30 -0.32
N GLY A 22 8.58 11.93 -1.15
CA GLY A 22 9.97 11.72 -0.74
C GLY A 22 10.23 10.41 0.01
N CYS A 23 9.25 9.51 0.05
CA CYS A 23 9.37 8.15 0.55
C CYS A 23 9.14 7.14 -0.60
N ALA A 24 9.24 5.85 -0.28
CA ALA A 24 9.01 4.73 -1.20
C ALA A 24 8.44 3.54 -0.41
N LYS A 25 8.08 2.44 -1.08
CA LYS A 25 7.49 1.23 -0.50
C LYS A 25 8.33 0.63 0.64
N GLU A 26 9.65 0.80 0.59
CA GLU A 26 10.61 0.29 1.59
C GLU A 26 10.37 0.89 2.98
N SER A 27 9.71 2.05 3.07
CA SER A 27 9.30 2.64 4.35
C SER A 27 8.38 1.74 5.19
N TYR A 28 7.81 0.69 4.57
CA TYR A 28 6.91 -0.28 5.21
C TYR A 28 7.52 -1.68 5.34
N ALA A 29 8.82 -1.87 5.08
CA ALA A 29 9.45 -3.20 5.08
C ALA A 29 9.18 -3.98 6.39
N GLU A 30 9.34 -3.35 7.56
CA GLU A 30 9.10 -4.02 8.85
C GLU A 30 7.63 -4.42 9.07
N ALA A 31 6.66 -3.82 8.36
CA ALA A 31 5.26 -4.24 8.43
C ALA A 31 5.05 -5.64 7.81
N PHE A 32 5.91 -6.03 6.85
CA PHE A 32 5.89 -7.37 6.25
C PHE A 32 6.42 -8.46 7.19
N ASP A 33 7.17 -8.08 8.21
CA ASP A 33 7.69 -9.00 9.23
C ASP A 33 6.87 -8.95 10.54
N ALA A 34 5.92 -8.01 10.67
CA ALA A 34 5.10 -7.85 11.86
C ALA A 34 4.16 -9.05 12.06
N ALA A 35 4.29 -9.73 13.20
CA ALA A 35 3.51 -10.92 13.53
C ALA A 35 2.00 -10.64 13.63
N GLU A 36 1.61 -9.43 14.04
CA GLU A 36 0.24 -8.97 14.14
C GLU A 36 -0.45 -8.85 12.77
N LEU A 37 0.34 -8.70 11.70
CA LEU A 37 -0.17 -8.55 10.35
C LEU A 37 -0.14 -9.85 9.55
N LYS A 38 0.39 -10.95 10.10
CA LYS A 38 0.63 -12.21 9.36
C LYS A 38 -0.61 -12.78 8.67
N ASP A 39 -1.80 -12.56 9.25
CA ASP A 39 -3.08 -13.08 8.75
C ASP A 39 -3.73 -12.12 7.72
N PHE A 40 -3.05 -11.01 7.38
CA PHE A 40 -3.46 -10.08 6.34
C PHE A 40 -2.57 -10.23 5.11
N SER A 41 -3.21 -10.12 3.95
CA SER A 41 -2.51 -9.80 2.72
C SER A 41 -2.02 -8.36 2.79
N LEU A 42 -0.78 -8.10 2.39
CA LEU A 42 -0.14 -6.79 2.47
C LEU A 42 0.30 -6.34 1.09
N CYS A 43 0.20 -5.03 0.85
CA CYS A 43 0.77 -4.38 -0.31
C CYS A 43 1.33 -3.01 0.06
N ALA A 44 2.59 -2.77 -0.29
CA ALA A 44 3.20 -1.46 -0.30
C ALA A 44 3.70 -1.21 -1.72
N PHE A 45 3.46 -0.02 -2.26
CA PHE A 45 3.83 0.29 -3.63
C PHE A 45 4.40 1.69 -3.76
N ASP A 46 5.17 1.89 -4.82
CA ASP A 46 5.74 3.18 -5.17
C ASP A 46 4.75 3.96 -6.04
N PHE A 47 4.40 5.18 -5.61
CA PHE A 47 3.66 6.11 -6.46
C PHE A 47 4.45 6.41 -7.73
N PRO A 48 3.78 6.73 -8.85
CA PRO A 48 4.47 7.12 -10.07
C PRO A 48 5.55 8.20 -9.84
N GLY A 49 6.73 7.97 -10.41
CA GLY A 49 7.90 8.84 -10.25
C GLY A 49 8.61 8.73 -8.90
N HIS A 50 8.22 7.78 -8.04
CA HIS A 50 8.89 7.46 -6.77
C HIS A 50 9.46 6.06 -6.81
N GLY A 51 10.49 5.82 -5.99
CA GLY A 51 11.14 4.51 -5.86
C GLY A 51 11.50 3.91 -7.22
N GLU A 52 10.93 2.75 -7.53
CA GLU A 52 11.15 2.03 -8.79
C GLU A 52 9.98 2.16 -9.78
N SER A 53 8.95 2.95 -9.44
CA SER A 53 7.81 3.19 -10.32
C SER A 53 8.13 4.24 -11.40
N PRO A 54 7.71 4.01 -12.67
CA PRO A 54 7.89 5.00 -13.72
C PRO A 54 7.10 6.29 -13.45
N SER A 55 7.58 7.42 -13.96
CA SER A 55 6.89 8.71 -13.86
C SER A 55 5.67 8.79 -14.78
N LEU A 56 4.59 9.43 -14.32
CA LEU A 56 3.47 9.78 -15.18
C LEU A 56 3.77 11.06 -15.98
N ARG A 57 3.12 11.17 -17.15
CA ARG A 57 3.13 12.42 -17.93
C ARG A 57 2.36 13.54 -17.22
N ALA A 58 1.31 13.18 -16.47
CA ALA A 58 0.51 14.09 -15.66
C ALA A 58 0.70 13.75 -14.17
N ASN A 59 1.19 14.72 -13.41
CA ASN A 59 1.37 14.59 -11.95
C ASN A 59 0.15 15.19 -11.24
N SER A 60 -0.99 14.49 -11.27
CA SER A 60 -2.20 14.90 -10.55
C SER A 60 -2.59 13.87 -9.49
N VAL A 61 -3.37 14.31 -8.50
CA VAL A 61 -3.86 13.43 -7.42
C VAL A 61 -4.77 12.34 -7.99
N GLU A 62 -5.59 12.69 -8.98
CA GLU A 62 -6.49 11.77 -9.67
C GLU A 62 -5.69 10.68 -10.40
N ALA A 63 -4.62 11.05 -11.10
CA ALA A 63 -3.78 10.07 -11.79
C ALA A 63 -3.07 9.11 -10.82
N TYR A 64 -2.69 9.59 -9.62
CA TYR A 64 -2.18 8.73 -8.56
C TYR A 64 -3.25 7.81 -7.96
N ALA A 65 -4.48 8.32 -7.79
CA ALA A 65 -5.61 7.53 -7.32
C ALA A 65 -5.95 6.41 -8.32
N ASP A 66 -6.06 6.73 -9.61
CA ASP A 66 -6.35 5.77 -10.68
C ASP A 66 -5.29 4.66 -10.75
N ALA A 67 -4.00 5.04 -10.70
CA ALA A 67 -2.90 4.07 -10.69
C ALA A 67 -2.92 3.17 -9.44
N SER A 68 -3.33 3.71 -8.29
CA SER A 68 -3.46 2.94 -7.03
C SER A 68 -4.62 1.95 -7.11
N VAL A 69 -5.76 2.37 -7.67
CA VAL A 69 -6.93 1.51 -7.87
C VAL A 69 -6.59 0.37 -8.83
N GLU A 70 -5.97 0.66 -9.98
CA GLU A 70 -5.54 -0.35 -10.96
C GLU A 70 -4.65 -1.43 -10.32
N LEU A 71 -3.68 -1.02 -9.49
CA LEU A 71 -2.82 -1.95 -8.76
C LEU A 71 -3.63 -2.81 -7.79
N ILE A 72 -4.55 -2.23 -7.02
CA ILE A 72 -5.35 -2.97 -6.03
C ILE A 72 -6.28 -3.97 -6.70
N GLU A 73 -6.89 -3.60 -7.83
CA GLU A 73 -7.71 -4.50 -8.64
C GLU A 73 -6.91 -5.70 -9.13
N SER A 74 -5.66 -5.47 -9.56
CA SER A 74 -4.78 -6.56 -10.00
C SER A 74 -4.43 -7.56 -8.89
N MET A 75 -4.54 -7.13 -7.63
CA MET A 75 -4.28 -7.98 -6.47
C MET A 75 -5.54 -8.65 -5.91
N GLY A 76 -6.73 -8.09 -6.15
CA GLY A 76 -7.99 -8.64 -5.65
C GLY A 76 -8.21 -10.10 -6.09
N PRO A 77 -8.86 -10.94 -5.28
CA PRO A 77 -9.45 -12.17 -5.80
C PRO A 77 -10.50 -11.76 -6.82
N GLY A 78 -10.43 -12.27 -8.05
CA GLY A 78 -11.43 -11.99 -9.07
C GLY A 78 -12.84 -12.24 -8.52
N GLY A 79 -13.58 -11.17 -8.21
CA GLY A 79 -14.98 -11.21 -7.78
C GLY A 79 -15.33 -10.85 -6.34
N SER A 80 -14.41 -10.45 -5.44
CA SER A 80 -14.80 -10.03 -4.07
C SER A 80 -14.88 -8.51 -3.88
N PRO A 81 -15.93 -7.96 -3.24
CA PRO A 81 -16.10 -6.51 -3.13
C PRO A 81 -15.13 -5.86 -2.14
N TRP A 82 -14.75 -4.62 -2.45
CA TRP A 82 -13.73 -3.73 -1.89
C TRP A 82 -13.79 -3.41 -0.38
N TRP A 83 -14.70 -4.00 0.38
CA TRP A 83 -14.92 -3.65 1.79
C TRP A 83 -13.87 -4.24 2.76
N ARG A 84 -12.82 -4.91 2.24
CA ARG A 84 -11.74 -5.52 3.03
C ARG A 84 -10.38 -4.88 2.83
N THR A 85 -10.33 -3.64 2.34
CA THR A 85 -9.07 -2.90 2.15
C THR A 85 -8.92 -1.82 3.22
N ALA A 86 -7.92 -1.96 4.09
CA ALA A 86 -7.53 -0.91 5.02
C ALA A 86 -6.35 -0.10 4.45
N TRP A 87 -6.47 1.22 4.49
CA TRP A 87 -5.44 2.13 4.01
C TRP A 87 -4.64 2.71 5.17
N VAL A 88 -3.33 2.52 5.14
CA VAL A 88 -2.43 3.11 6.14
C VAL A 88 -1.57 4.17 5.46
N GLY A 89 -2.07 5.41 5.44
CA GLY A 89 -1.32 6.59 5.06
C GLY A 89 -0.94 7.41 6.29
N ARG A 90 0.35 7.66 6.51
CA ARG A 90 0.82 8.69 7.44
C ARG A 90 2.01 9.42 6.83
N LEU A 91 1.88 10.75 6.71
CA LEU A 91 2.96 11.66 6.35
C LEU A 91 4.06 11.55 7.41
N GLY A 92 5.26 11.15 6.98
CA GLY A 92 6.45 11.02 7.82
C GLY A 92 6.87 9.57 8.02
N CYS A 93 7.63 9.07 7.04
CA CYS A 93 8.45 7.84 7.05
C CYS A 93 8.54 7.21 8.45
N TRP A 94 7.84 6.10 8.63
CA TRP A 94 7.47 5.43 9.89
C TRP A 94 8.52 5.54 11.01
N SER A 95 8.37 6.58 11.83
CA SER A 95 9.10 6.78 13.07
C SER A 95 8.26 6.21 14.22
N ARG A 96 8.84 5.25 14.97
CA ARG A 96 8.21 4.55 16.09
C ARG A 96 7.47 5.50 17.03
N ARG A 97 6.14 5.45 17.00
CA ARG A 97 5.33 5.70 18.19
C ARG A 97 4.39 4.52 18.34
N LYS A 98 4.60 3.73 19.40
CA LYS A 98 3.66 2.69 19.86
C LYS A 98 2.32 3.38 20.13
N SER A 99 1.43 3.44 19.15
CA SER A 99 0.04 3.82 19.36
C SER A 99 -0.80 2.60 19.01
N THR A 100 -1.29 1.97 20.06
CA THR A 100 -2.38 0.99 20.10
C THR A 100 -3.33 1.11 18.91
N TRP A 101 -3.35 0.08 18.07
CA TRP A 101 -4.50 -0.24 17.25
C TRP A 101 -5.71 -0.48 18.17
N ARG A 102 -6.74 0.34 18.04
CA ARG A 102 -8.09 0.06 18.55
C ARG A 102 -9.04 0.22 17.37
N GLY A 103 -9.76 -0.85 17.05
CA GLY A 103 -10.86 -0.82 16.08
C GLY A 103 -10.92 -2.06 15.19
N LEU A 104 -11.29 -3.18 15.81
CA LEU A 104 -12.29 -4.09 15.23
C LEU A 104 -13.67 -3.57 15.65
#